data_AF-A0A3B8Q370-F1
#
_entry.id   AF-A0A3B8Q370-F1
#
_cell.length_a   1.000
_cell.length_b   1.000
_cell.length_c   1.000
_cell.angle_alpha   90.00
_cell.angle_beta   90.00
_cell.angle_gamma   90.00
#
_symmetry.space_group_name_H-M   'P 1'
#
loop_
_entity.id
_entity.type
_entity.pdbx_description
1 polymer ?
#
loop_
_entity_poly.entity_id
_entity_poly.type
_entity_poly.pdbx_seq_one_letter_code
_entity_poly.pdbx_strand_id
1 'polypeptide(L)'
;MIALREDCMLVEQDDGNYLPCSVDQLTLEFVGSAATLLEPDVLKNAAAGVLHYFKHELGRSFVTVAEFAVALAKALDGLGITADIAYVGDGASTRVTDLRALAAGSGKLGELEFFSKLRAALRDQLAERP
;
A
#
# COMPACT_ATOMS: atom_id res chain seq x y z
N MET A 1 -9.43 10.27 21.88
CA MET A 1 -8.30 9.71 21.12
C MET A 1 -8.81 8.41 20.50
N ILE A 2 -8.82 8.32 19.17
CA ILE A 2 -9.30 7.10 18.49
C ILE A 2 -8.19 6.06 18.63
N ALA A 3 -8.49 4.91 19.24
CA ALA A 3 -7.52 3.83 19.36
C ALA A 3 -7.23 3.27 17.96
N LEU A 4 -5.95 3.23 17.59
CA LEU A 4 -5.51 2.52 16.39
C LEU A 4 -5.74 1.02 16.59
N ARG A 5 -6.21 0.34 15.54
CA ARG A 5 -6.32 -1.12 15.56
C ARG A 5 -4.95 -1.76 15.76
N GLU A 6 -4.95 -2.97 16.30
CA GLU A 6 -3.72 -3.73 16.61
C GLU A 6 -2.86 -3.98 15.37
N ASP A 7 -3.48 -4.02 14.19
CA ASP A 7 -2.86 -4.23 12.88
C ASP A 7 -2.40 -2.94 12.16
N CYS A 8 -2.53 -1.76 12.79
CA CYS A 8 -2.12 -0.47 12.20
C CYS A 8 -0.94 0.17 12.94
N MET A 9 0.05 0.71 12.21
CA MET A 9 1.10 1.58 12.77
C MET A 9 1.09 2.96 12.12
N LEU A 10 1.61 3.97 12.83
CA LEU A 10 1.81 5.30 12.26
C LEU A 10 3.08 5.28 11.42
N VAL A 11 2.94 5.67 10.16
CA VAL A 11 4.05 5.79 9.22
C VAL A 11 4.37 7.26 9.07
N GLU A 12 5.62 7.61 9.37
CA GLU A 12 6.15 8.95 9.13
C GLU A 12 6.49 9.12 7.64
N GLN A 13 5.91 10.15 7.03
CA GLN A 13 6.19 10.55 5.65
C GLN A 13 7.28 11.61 5.60
N ASP A 14 7.90 11.78 4.43
CA ASP A 14 8.98 12.77 4.20
C ASP A 14 8.54 14.22 4.50
N ASP A 15 7.24 14.49 4.42
CA ASP A 15 6.63 15.78 4.73
C ASP A 15 6.42 16.04 6.24
N GLY A 16 6.81 15.10 7.11
CA GLY A 16 6.63 15.17 8.57
C GLY A 16 5.20 14.86 9.03
N ASN A 17 4.34 14.39 8.14
CA ASN A 17 2.99 13.91 8.46
C ASN A 17 3.01 12.43 8.85
N TYR A 18 2.06 12.03 9.70
CA TYR A 18 1.89 10.64 10.13
C TYR A 18 0.62 10.04 9.56
N LEU A 19 0.75 8.94 8.84
CA LEU A 19 -0.39 8.21 8.28
C LEU A 19 -0.58 6.88 9.03
N PRO A 20 -1.80 6.56 9.51
CA PRO A 20 -2.08 5.24 10.06
C PRO A 20 -2.20 4.22 8.93
N CYS A 21 -1.22 3.30 8.82
CA CYS A 21 -1.19 2.27 7.80
C CYS A 21 -1.39 0.88 8.42
N SER A 22 -2.28 0.09 7.81
CA SER A 22 -2.41 -1.33 8.14
C SER A 22 -1.32 -2.17 7.46
N VAL A 23 -1.13 -3.41 7.93
CA VAL A 23 -0.26 -4.40 7.26
C VAL A 23 -0.60 -4.53 5.78
N ASP A 24 -1.89 -4.63 5.45
CA ASP A 24 -2.35 -4.78 4.06
C ASP A 24 -1.94 -3.58 3.19
N GLN A 25 -2.08 -2.36 3.71
CA GLN A 25 -1.67 -1.14 3.00
C GLN A 25 -0.15 -1.08 2.81
N LEU A 26 0.60 -1.38 3.87
CA LEU A 26 2.07 -1.43 3.79
C LEU A 26 2.51 -2.45 2.75
N THR A 27 1.96 -3.67 2.77
CA THR A 27 2.32 -4.71 1.80
C THR A 27 2.01 -4.33 0.36
N LEU A 28 0.98 -3.52 0.12
CA LEU A 28 0.63 -3.01 -1.20
C LEU A 28 1.62 -1.94 -1.68
N GLU A 29 2.13 -1.10 -0.77
CA GLU A 29 3.11 -0.04 -1.05
C GLU A 29 4.53 -0.58 -1.27
N PHE A 30 4.87 -1.74 -0.70
CA PHE A 30 6.22 -2.35 -0.80
C PHE A 30 6.41 -3.28 -2.01
N VAL A 31 5.63 -3.12 -3.06
CA VAL A 31 5.67 -4.02 -4.23
C VAL A 31 6.69 -3.54 -5.27
N GLY A 32 7.96 -3.85 -5.00
CA GLY A 32 9.03 -3.88 -6.01
C GLY A 32 9.15 -5.25 -6.71
N SER A 33 10.35 -5.61 -7.18
CA SER A 33 10.69 -6.91 -7.81
C SER A 33 10.43 -8.14 -6.91
N ALA A 34 10.15 -7.93 -5.62
CA ALA A 34 9.76 -8.97 -4.67
C ALA A 34 8.42 -9.65 -5.00
N ALA A 35 7.44 -8.92 -5.55
CA ALA A 35 6.10 -9.47 -5.76
C ALA A 35 6.01 -10.54 -6.86
N THR A 36 7.00 -10.60 -7.75
CA THR A 36 7.11 -11.69 -8.74
C THR A 36 7.73 -12.96 -8.17
N LEU A 37 8.44 -12.87 -7.04
CA LEU A 37 9.18 -13.98 -6.42
C LEU A 37 8.48 -14.52 -5.17
N LEU A 38 7.51 -13.79 -4.63
CA LEU A 38 6.93 -14.05 -3.32
C LEU A 38 5.42 -14.27 -3.39
N GLU A 39 4.95 -15.32 -2.74
CA GLU A 39 3.52 -15.55 -2.54
C GLU A 39 2.93 -14.44 -1.64
N PRO A 40 1.79 -13.83 -1.99
CA PRO A 40 1.24 -12.67 -1.28
C PRO A 40 1.05 -12.89 0.22
N ASP A 41 0.65 -14.10 0.61
CA ASP A 41 0.43 -14.44 2.01
C ASP A 41 1.73 -14.50 2.81
N VAL A 42 2.85 -14.88 2.19
CA VAL A 42 4.16 -14.89 2.84
C VAL A 42 4.62 -13.46 3.11
N LEU A 43 4.45 -12.56 2.13
CA LEU A 43 4.75 -11.14 2.30
C LEU A 43 3.92 -10.52 3.42
N LYS A 44 2.62 -10.83 3.45
CA LYS A 44 1.70 -10.34 4.47
C LYS A 44 2.08 -10.82 5.87
N ASN A 45 2.41 -12.10 6.02
CA ASN A 45 2.82 -12.67 7.30
C ASN A 45 4.16 -12.08 7.77
N ALA A 46 5.12 -11.89 6.86
CA ALA A 46 6.40 -11.24 7.17
C ALA A 46 6.19 -9.78 7.61
N ALA A 47 5.37 -9.02 6.89
CA ALA A 47 5.03 -7.64 7.24
C ALA A 47 4.29 -7.53 8.58
N ALA A 48 3.38 -8.46 8.88
CA ALA A 48 2.71 -8.53 10.18
C ALA A 48 3.72 -8.81 11.31
N GLY A 49 4.68 -9.70 11.09
CA GLY A 49 5.76 -9.99 12.05
C GLY A 49 6.65 -8.78 12.32
N VAL A 50 7.04 -8.05 11.27
CA VAL A 50 7.82 -6.80 11.39
C VAL A 50 7.02 -5.74 12.14
N LEU A 51 5.72 -5.60 11.85
CA LEU A 51 4.85 -4.67 12.56
C LEU A 51 4.77 -5.01 14.06
N HIS A 52 4.59 -6.29 14.37
CA HIS A 52 4.59 -6.78 15.74
C HIS A 52 5.92 -6.50 16.44
N TYR A 53 7.06 -6.72 15.78
CA TYR A 53 8.40 -6.41 16.30
C TYR A 53 8.53 -4.93 16.69
N PHE A 54 8.13 -4.01 15.81
CA PHE A 54 8.19 -2.58 16.11
C PHE A 54 7.27 -2.18 17.28
N LYS A 55 6.05 -2.71 17.32
CA LYS A 55 5.08 -2.39 18.37
C LYS A 55 5.43 -2.97 19.74
N HIS A 56 5.71 -4.27 19.78
CA HIS A 56 5.78 -5.00 21.05
C HIS A 56 7.20 -5.15 21.57
N GLU A 57 8.19 -5.39 20.71
CA GLU A 57 9.57 -5.58 21.15
C GLU A 57 10.32 -4.26 21.29
N LEU A 58 10.15 -3.36 20.32
CA LEU A 58 10.78 -2.03 20.35
C LEU A 58 9.94 -0.97 21.08
N GLY A 59 8.66 -1.24 21.35
CA GLY A 59 7.75 -0.30 22.01
C GLY A 59 7.49 0.99 21.20
N ARG A 60 7.73 0.95 19.87
CA ARG A 60 7.54 2.10 18.99
C ARG A 60 6.10 2.14 18.48
N SER A 61 5.54 3.35 18.43
CA SER A 61 4.21 3.62 17.88
C SER A 61 4.24 4.19 16.47
N PHE A 62 5.42 4.62 16.01
CA PHE A 62 5.66 5.15 14.67
C PHE A 62 6.93 4.53 14.06
N VAL A 63 6.94 4.45 12.73
CA VAL A 63 8.08 3.96 11.95
C VAL A 63 8.15 4.74 10.65
N THR A 64 9.37 4.98 10.13
CA THR A 64 9.50 5.48 8.77
C THR A 64 9.31 4.35 7.76
N VAL A 65 8.88 4.68 6.55
CA VAL A 65 8.77 3.71 5.46
C VAL A 65 10.10 2.99 5.20
N ALA A 66 11.21 3.74 5.21
CA ALA A 66 12.54 3.20 4.98
C ALA A 66 12.98 2.20 6.06
N GLU A 67 12.76 2.52 7.34
CA GLU A 67 13.04 1.59 8.45
C GLU A 67 12.21 0.31 8.33
N PHE A 68 10.93 0.44 7.98
CA PHE A 68 10.05 -0.71 7.80
C PHE A 68 10.52 -1.59 6.62
N ALA A 69 10.87 -1.00 5.48
CA ALA A 69 11.37 -1.73 4.31
C ALA A 69 12.66 -2.51 4.63
N VAL A 70 13.61 -1.89 5.34
CA VAL A 70 14.86 -2.54 5.75
C VAL A 70 14.59 -3.69 6.72
N ALA A 71 13.69 -3.51 7.68
CA ALA A 71 13.32 -4.57 8.62
C ALA A 71 12.62 -5.75 7.90
N LEU A 72 11.74 -5.45 6.95
CA LEU A 72 11.08 -6.45 6.12
C LEU A 72 12.07 -7.22 5.23
N ALA A 73 13.02 -6.53 4.62
CA ALA A 73 14.07 -7.17 3.82
C ALA A 73 14.89 -8.15 4.65
N LYS A 74 15.25 -7.77 5.89
CA LYS A 74 15.94 -8.67 6.83
C LYS A 74 15.09 -9.87 7.25
N ALA A 75 13.79 -9.67 7.45
CA ALA A 75 12.87 -10.75 7.79
C ALA A 75 12.74 -11.76 6.64
N LEU A 76 12.65 -11.28 5.40
CA LEU A 76 12.62 -12.15 4.21
C LEU A 76 13.96 -12.83 3.95
N ASP A 77 15.08 -12.15 4.16
CA ASP A 77 16.42 -12.74 4.04
C ASP A 77 16.63 -13.87 5.06
N GLY A 78 16.15 -13.69 6.30
CA GLY A 78 16.15 -14.75 7.32
C GLY A 78 15.29 -15.97 6.95
N LEU A 79 14.34 -15.81 6.03
CA LEU A 79 13.52 -16.90 5.46
C LEU A 79 14.15 -17.51 4.19
N GLY A 80 15.34 -17.03 3.78
CA GLY A 80 16.03 -17.46 2.56
C GLY A 80 15.52 -16.81 1.28
N ILE A 81 14.78 -15.71 1.39
CA ILE A 81 14.17 -15.00 0.25
C ILE A 81 14.89 -13.67 0.05
N THR A 82 15.79 -13.65 -0.93
CA THR A 82 16.48 -12.41 -1.32
C THR A 82 15.56 -11.59 -2.21
N ALA A 83 14.80 -10.69 -1.59
CA ALA A 83 13.90 -9.77 -2.25
C ALA A 83 14.46 -8.35 -2.17
N ASP A 84 14.60 -7.69 -3.32
CA ASP A 84 14.88 -6.25 -3.34
C ASP A 84 13.56 -5.52 -3.05
N ILE A 85 13.40 -5.07 -1.80
CA ILE A 85 12.23 -4.34 -1.33
C ILE A 85 12.50 -2.86 -1.56
N ALA A 86 12.07 -2.36 -2.72
CA ALA A 86 12.00 -0.94 -2.98
C ALA A 86 10.66 -0.41 -2.45
N TYR A 87 10.71 0.66 -1.66
CA TYR A 87 9.52 1.50 -1.47
C TYR A 87 9.18 2.13 -2.81
N VAL A 88 8.01 1.83 -3.35
CA VAL A 88 7.49 2.53 -4.51
C VAL A 88 6.80 3.79 -4.00
N GLY A 89 7.58 4.70 -3.43
CA GLY A 89 7.05 5.95 -2.89
C GLY A 89 6.43 6.79 -3.97
N ASP A 90 5.13 7.05 -3.86
CA ASP A 90 4.21 7.88 -4.68
C ASP A 90 4.40 7.90 -6.22
N GLY A 91 5.36 7.12 -6.74
CA GLY A 91 5.80 7.09 -8.13
C GLY A 91 5.14 5.95 -8.91
N ALA A 92 4.62 4.93 -8.22
CA ALA A 92 3.45 4.23 -8.71
C ALA A 92 2.27 5.13 -8.40
N SER A 93 2.07 6.13 -9.27
CA SER A 93 0.92 7.02 -9.26
C SER A 93 -0.34 6.18 -9.06
N THR A 94 -0.81 6.09 -7.82
CA THR A 94 -2.06 5.43 -7.52
C THR A 94 -3.09 6.43 -8.03
N ARG A 95 -3.53 6.23 -9.27
CA ARG A 95 -4.35 7.21 -9.95
C ARG A 95 -5.72 7.23 -9.29
N VAL A 96 -5.90 8.21 -8.40
CA VAL A 96 -7.15 8.40 -7.68
C VAL A 96 -8.15 9.03 -8.65
N THR A 97 -9.15 8.26 -9.05
CA THR A 97 -10.27 8.75 -9.85
C THR A 97 -11.43 9.12 -8.92
N ASP A 98 -11.91 10.36 -9.01
CA ASP A 98 -13.10 10.78 -8.27
C ASP A 98 -14.37 10.14 -8.88
N LEU A 99 -14.87 9.11 -8.19
CA LEU A 99 -16.09 8.41 -8.59
C LEU A 99 -17.34 9.29 -8.50
N ARG A 100 -17.36 10.30 -7.62
CA ARG A 100 -18.50 11.24 -7.53
C ARG A 100 -18.54 12.17 -8.72
N ALA A 101 -17.38 12.64 -9.19
CA ALA A 101 -17.30 13.42 -10.40
C ALA A 101 -17.77 12.62 -11.63
N LEU A 102 -17.38 11.34 -11.72
CA LEU A 102 -17.87 10.43 -12.77
C LEU A 102 -19.38 10.18 -12.70
N ALA A 103 -19.92 10.01 -11.49
CA ALA A 103 -21.35 9.83 -11.27
C ALA A 103 -22.14 11.11 -11.61
N ALA A 104 -21.66 12.29 -11.19
CA ALA A 104 -22.27 13.58 -11.49
C ALA A 104 -22.25 13.92 -12.99
N GLY A 105 -21.22 13.45 -13.72
CA GLY A 105 -21.15 13.58 -15.17
C GLY A 105 -22.02 12.58 -15.93
N SER A 106 -22.65 11.61 -15.27
CA SER A 106 -23.51 10.61 -15.91
C SER A 106 -24.91 11.19 -16.13
N GLY A 107 -25.42 11.10 -17.36
CA GLY A 107 -26.68 11.68 -17.78
C GLY A 107 -27.90 10.88 -17.32
N LYS A 108 -29.03 11.07 -18.01
CA LYS A 108 -30.34 10.49 -17.62
C LYS A 108 -30.38 8.95 -17.56
N LEU A 109 -29.41 8.28 -18.18
CA LEU A 109 -29.29 6.82 -18.18
C LEU A 109 -28.60 6.28 -16.91
N GLY A 110 -28.15 7.17 -16.01
CA GLY A 110 -27.67 6.84 -14.67
C GLY A 110 -26.52 5.82 -14.69
N GLU A 111 -26.77 4.65 -14.10
CA GLU A 111 -25.79 3.58 -13.93
C GLU A 111 -25.20 3.08 -15.25
N LEU A 112 -25.97 3.03 -16.35
CA LEU A 112 -25.47 2.55 -17.64
C LEU A 112 -24.39 3.47 -18.24
N GLU A 113 -24.56 4.79 -18.08
CA GLU A 113 -23.54 5.76 -18.49
C GLU A 113 -22.38 5.83 -17.50
N PHE A 114 -22.66 5.72 -16.21
CA PHE A 114 -21.62 5.69 -15.18
C PHE A 114 -20.65 4.51 -15.38
N PHE A 115 -21.16 3.29 -15.55
CA PHE A 115 -20.31 2.11 -15.71
C PHE A 115 -19.52 2.12 -17.02
N SER A 116 -20.05 2.73 -18.08
CA SER A 116 -19.30 2.89 -19.33
C SER A 116 -18.18 3.92 -19.19
N LYS A 117 -18.42 5.06 -18.52
CA LYS A 117 -17.41 6.08 -18.21
C LYS A 117 -16.34 5.58 -17.26
N LEU A 118 -16.72 4.86 -16.21
CA LEU A 118 -15.77 4.23 -15.28
C LEU A 118 -14.86 3.25 -16.00
N ARG A 119 -15.42 2.44 -16.91
CA ARG A 119 -14.65 1.49 -17.71
C ARG A 119 -13.70 2.18 -18.69
N ALA A 120 -14.10 3.29 -19.28
CA ALA A 120 -13.22 4.10 -20.15
C ALA A 120 -12.07 4.71 -19.35
N ALA A 121 -12.37 5.37 -18.23
CA ALA A 121 -11.35 5.94 -17.33
C ALA A 121 -10.35 4.89 -16.84
N LEU A 122 -10.83 3.69 -16.49
CA LEU A 122 -9.96 2.58 -16.10
C LEU A 122 -9.07 2.10 -17.25
N ARG A 123 -9.60 2.03 -18.48
CA ARG A 123 -8.80 1.65 -19.66
C ARG A 123 -7.73 2.67 -20.00
N ASP A 124 -8.05 3.95 -19.92
CA ASP A 124 -7.07 5.02 -20.16
C ASP A 124 -5.95 4.95 -19.11
N GLN A 125 -6.30 4.68 -17.86
CA GLN A 125 -5.33 4.48 -16.78
C GLN A 125 -4.43 3.26 -16.99
N LEU A 126 -4.97 2.18 -17.56
CA LEU A 126 -4.20 0.97 -17.87
C LEU A 126 -3.36 1.13 -19.15
N ALA A 127 -3.79 1.95 -20.11
CA ALA A 127 -3.10 2.16 -21.38
C ALA A 127 -1.91 3.12 -21.27
N GLU A 128 -1.94 4.05 -20.31
CA GLU A 128 -0.81 4.96 -20.03
C GLU A 128 0.26 4.35 -19.10
N ARG A 129 0.28 3.02 -18.92
CA ARG A 129 1.43 2.31 -18.35
C ARG A 129 2.54 2.21 -19.40
N PRO A 130 3.76 2.71 -19.16
CA PRO A 130 4.93 2.28 -19.91
C PRO A 130 5.27 0.81 -19.62
#